data_AF-A0A5Q4SJ21-F1
#
_entry.id   AF-A0A5Q4SJ21-F1
#
_cell.length_a   1.000
_cell.length_b   1.000
_cell.length_c   1.000
_cell.angle_alpha   90.00
_cell.angle_beta   90.00
_cell.angle_gamma   90.00
#
_symmetry.space_group_name_H-M   'P 1'
#
loop_
_entity.id
_entity.type
_entity.pdbx_description
1 polymer ?
#
loop_
_entity_poly.entity_id
_entity_poly.type
_entity_poly.pdbx_seq_one_letter_code
_entity_poly.pdbx_strand_id
1 'polypeptide(L)'
;MSGLPAFPLPFHTSRLISFATPRTLRELQMMRCSSHIRAKPGWFDKMHDAGIVARWTREAAAQGLTEAQIQYVLAELVHYAALRDGRTGIEVSAVDGVWHSDTLVDEKLRSRLREAVRVLEEVPEADRDWHPGSGGQVLDLVHPSLFCLVREAGNAPARAWRNPTDRYSAYEFSERFQWLPTDVDVSADGGVDFRSYVNNVHPGIHHELATVLPDVFARMRPLLENVLTDLRHPRPLRIEADPHGWYDSEPEYPHKSSYSDETAYAEALRVWEEAQDDWWENRRPVIPDAPAFTPPELPGESARVDLRGRGLQVIVKLATIHLTPDEPEYLGGSWHVEGMVNERIVSTGIYYWDSENITESRLSFRAALDDPNYEQNDDTGLREVYGLENEDALNQALGSASTPAGRCLAFPNILQHRVGSFRLTDPTRPGYRKILAFFLVDPSEKIVSTSDVPPQQPWSDASTMTLEQARVYREQLMQERKFFVAEHNEQLYEREFSLCEH
;
A
#
# COMPACT_ATOMS: atom_id res chain seq x y z
N MET A 1 -2.28 -17.17 23.17
CA MET A 1 -1.54 -17.38 21.91
C MET A 1 -2.52 -17.97 20.92
N SER A 2 -3.16 -17.14 20.10
CA SER A 2 -3.98 -17.61 18.98
C SER A 2 -3.03 -18.15 17.91
N GLY A 3 -3.16 -19.43 17.56
CA GLY A 3 -2.28 -20.15 16.61
C GLY A 3 -2.43 -19.72 15.15
N LEU A 4 -2.59 -18.43 14.86
CA LEU A 4 -2.54 -17.91 13.50
C LEU A 4 -1.12 -17.44 13.18
N PRO A 5 -0.61 -17.71 11.96
CA PRO A 5 0.66 -17.13 11.52
C PRO A 5 0.55 -15.60 11.49
N ALA A 6 1.62 -14.94 11.93
CA ALA A 6 1.74 -13.48 11.87
C ALA A 6 1.59 -13.01 10.42
N PHE A 7 1.10 -11.78 10.22
CA PHE A 7 1.11 -11.15 8.91
C PHE A 7 2.42 -10.41 8.66
N PRO A 8 2.84 -10.22 7.40
CA PRO A 8 3.99 -9.40 7.12
C PRO A 8 3.71 -7.94 7.47
N LEU A 9 4.73 -7.26 7.96
CA LEU A 9 4.73 -5.82 8.27
C LEU A 9 5.89 -5.18 7.51
N PRO A 10 5.81 -3.89 7.17
CA PRO A 10 6.83 -3.21 6.39
C PRO A 10 8.14 -2.96 7.14
N PHE A 11 8.41 -3.62 8.28
CA PHE A 11 9.54 -3.33 9.17
C PHE A 11 10.50 -4.51 9.26
N HIS A 12 11.82 -4.26 9.27
CA HIS A 12 12.87 -5.27 9.40
C HIS A 12 12.69 -6.19 10.61
N THR A 13 12.09 -5.67 11.66
CA THR A 13 11.88 -6.40 12.92
C THR A 13 10.63 -7.27 12.91
N SER A 14 9.87 -7.23 11.82
CA SER A 14 8.79 -8.17 11.57
C SER A 14 9.34 -9.59 11.49
N ARG A 15 8.64 -10.54 12.13
CA ARG A 15 8.93 -11.98 11.96
C ARG A 15 8.79 -12.43 10.50
N LEU A 16 8.07 -11.66 9.69
CA LEU A 16 7.91 -11.83 8.25
C LEU A 16 8.04 -10.44 7.61
N ILE A 17 9.23 -10.10 7.13
CA ILE A 17 9.39 -8.97 6.20
C ILE A 17 8.94 -9.48 4.84
N SER A 18 8.19 -8.68 4.08
CA SER A 18 7.81 -9.03 2.72
C SER A 18 8.50 -8.09 1.74
N PHE A 19 9.65 -8.52 1.23
CA PHE A 19 10.17 -8.00 -0.02
C PHE A 19 9.39 -8.63 -1.19
N ALA A 20 9.11 -7.85 -2.22
CA ALA A 20 8.46 -8.36 -3.42
C ALA A 20 9.49 -8.91 -4.39
N THR A 21 9.20 -10.06 -5.02
CA THR A 21 10.00 -10.51 -6.15
C THR A 21 9.86 -9.51 -7.31
N PRO A 22 10.97 -9.06 -7.93
CA PRO A 22 10.94 -8.15 -9.07
C PRO A 22 10.03 -8.64 -10.19
N ARG A 23 9.16 -7.75 -10.68
CA ARG A 23 8.29 -8.02 -11.84
C ARG A 23 8.94 -7.49 -13.10
N THR A 24 8.85 -8.22 -14.19
CA THR A 24 9.36 -7.71 -15.47
C THR A 24 8.62 -6.44 -15.90
N LEU A 25 9.28 -5.57 -16.67
CA LEU A 25 8.65 -4.37 -17.24
C LEU A 25 7.40 -4.72 -18.08
N ARG A 26 7.46 -5.86 -18.79
CA ARG A 26 6.32 -6.40 -19.57
C ARG A 26 5.15 -6.77 -18.66
N GLU A 27 5.42 -7.43 -17.55
CA GLU A 27 4.39 -7.75 -16.56
C GLU A 27 3.75 -6.47 -15.98
N LEU A 28 4.54 -5.46 -15.61
CA LEU A 28 4.03 -4.18 -15.13
C LEU A 28 3.16 -3.47 -16.18
N GLN A 29 3.52 -3.58 -17.47
CA GLN A 29 2.73 -3.06 -18.58
C GLN A 29 1.39 -3.81 -18.74
N MET A 30 1.38 -5.14 -18.60
CA MET A 30 0.16 -5.96 -18.59
C MET A 30 -0.76 -5.58 -17.42
N MET A 31 -0.22 -5.45 -16.22
CA MET A 31 -0.97 -5.01 -15.03
C MET A 31 -1.59 -3.62 -15.23
N ARG A 32 -0.84 -2.70 -15.86
CA ARG A 32 -1.32 -1.37 -16.23
C ARG A 32 -2.47 -1.46 -17.23
N CYS A 33 -2.35 -2.26 -18.28
CA CYS A 33 -3.44 -2.45 -19.25
C CYS A 33 -4.71 -3.01 -18.58
N SER A 34 -4.54 -4.08 -17.79
CA SER A 34 -5.61 -4.72 -17.02
C SER A 34 -6.33 -3.74 -16.09
N SER A 35 -5.59 -2.95 -15.31
CA SER A 35 -6.16 -1.94 -14.41
C SER A 35 -6.88 -0.81 -15.14
N HIS A 36 -6.39 -0.36 -16.31
CA HIS A 36 -7.09 0.66 -17.12
C HIS A 36 -8.42 0.14 -17.69
N ILE A 37 -8.50 -1.13 -18.06
CA ILE A 37 -9.76 -1.75 -18.48
C ILE A 37 -10.72 -1.85 -17.29
N ARG A 38 -10.24 -2.34 -16.14
CA ARG A 38 -11.06 -2.53 -14.93
C ARG A 38 -11.50 -1.21 -14.27
N ALA A 39 -10.82 -0.11 -14.54
CA ALA A 39 -11.26 1.22 -14.11
C ALA A 39 -12.52 1.72 -14.84
N LYS A 40 -12.89 1.12 -16.00
CA LYS A 40 -14.08 1.52 -16.76
C LYS A 40 -15.34 0.97 -16.07
N PRO A 41 -16.40 1.79 -15.85
CA PRO A 41 -17.65 1.30 -15.26
C PRO A 41 -18.23 0.12 -16.03
N GLY A 42 -18.63 -0.94 -15.32
CA GLY A 42 -19.23 -2.14 -15.92
C GLY A 42 -18.29 -2.94 -16.83
N TRP A 43 -16.97 -2.86 -16.61
CA TRP A 43 -15.98 -3.61 -17.41
C TRP A 43 -16.26 -5.12 -17.45
N PHE A 44 -16.76 -5.68 -16.35
CA PHE A 44 -17.06 -7.12 -16.18
C PHE A 44 -18.23 -7.60 -17.05
N ASP A 45 -19.16 -6.72 -17.44
CA ASP A 45 -20.19 -7.05 -18.43
C ASP A 45 -19.64 -6.82 -19.85
N LYS A 46 -18.90 -5.71 -20.02
CA LYS A 46 -18.35 -5.27 -21.31
C LYS A 46 -17.32 -6.24 -21.89
N MET A 47 -16.66 -7.03 -21.07
CA MET A 47 -15.72 -8.06 -21.54
C MET A 47 -16.40 -9.19 -22.33
N HIS A 48 -17.74 -9.29 -22.29
CA HIS A 48 -18.49 -10.23 -23.13
C HIS A 48 -18.92 -9.64 -24.49
N ASP A 49 -18.73 -8.33 -24.72
CA ASP A 49 -19.02 -7.68 -26.00
C ASP A 49 -17.80 -7.75 -26.92
N ALA A 50 -17.93 -8.52 -28.01
CA ALA A 50 -16.84 -8.72 -28.97
C ALA A 50 -16.33 -7.42 -29.62
N GLY A 51 -17.20 -6.43 -29.83
CA GLY A 51 -16.83 -5.13 -30.40
C GLY A 51 -16.04 -4.26 -29.42
N ILE A 52 -16.38 -4.34 -28.12
CA ILE A 52 -15.61 -3.68 -27.05
C ILE A 52 -14.27 -4.38 -26.85
N VAL A 53 -14.24 -5.71 -26.76
CA VAL A 53 -13.00 -6.49 -26.62
C VAL A 53 -12.07 -6.22 -27.80
N ALA A 54 -12.57 -6.23 -29.04
CA ALA A 54 -11.76 -5.89 -30.21
C ALA A 54 -11.18 -4.46 -30.15
N ARG A 55 -11.87 -3.52 -29.51
CA ARG A 55 -11.36 -2.17 -29.28
C ARG A 55 -10.26 -2.16 -28.23
N TRP A 56 -10.44 -2.83 -27.10
CA TRP A 56 -9.41 -2.96 -26.07
C TRP A 56 -8.16 -3.65 -26.62
N THR A 57 -8.31 -4.70 -27.44
CA THR A 57 -7.20 -5.36 -28.15
C THR A 57 -6.41 -4.38 -29.01
N ARG A 58 -7.08 -3.55 -29.82
CA ARG A 58 -6.40 -2.54 -30.65
C ARG A 58 -5.72 -1.46 -29.81
N GLU A 59 -6.37 -1.00 -28.75
CA GLU A 59 -5.80 -0.01 -27.82
C GLU A 59 -4.53 -0.57 -27.14
N ALA A 60 -4.56 -1.82 -26.68
CA ALA A 60 -3.43 -2.49 -26.04
C ALA A 60 -2.27 -2.73 -27.01
N ALA A 61 -2.55 -3.19 -28.23
CA ALA A 61 -1.54 -3.37 -29.27
C ALA A 61 -0.86 -2.03 -29.64
N ALA A 62 -1.64 -0.94 -29.73
CA ALA A 62 -1.11 0.40 -29.99
C ALA A 62 -0.25 0.94 -28.83
N GLN A 63 -0.40 0.38 -27.62
CA GLN A 63 0.44 0.68 -26.46
C GLN A 63 1.68 -0.24 -26.36
N GLY A 64 1.91 -1.09 -27.35
CA GLY A 64 3.12 -1.92 -27.45
C GLY A 64 3.00 -3.31 -26.83
N LEU A 65 1.81 -3.76 -26.43
CA LEU A 65 1.63 -5.14 -25.96
C LEU A 65 1.64 -6.12 -27.14
N THR A 66 2.25 -7.28 -26.94
CA THR A 66 2.21 -8.39 -27.91
C THR A 66 0.85 -9.08 -27.92
N GLU A 67 0.59 -9.90 -28.93
CA GLU A 67 -0.66 -10.68 -28.99
C GLU A 67 -0.81 -11.61 -27.78
N ALA A 68 0.27 -12.29 -27.35
CA ALA A 68 0.24 -13.17 -26.19
C ALA A 68 -0.07 -12.40 -24.89
N GLN A 69 0.53 -11.22 -24.69
CA GLN A 69 0.25 -10.36 -23.53
C GLN A 69 -1.21 -9.89 -23.50
N ILE A 70 -1.75 -9.51 -24.67
CA ILE A 70 -3.16 -9.10 -24.78
C ILE A 70 -4.08 -10.27 -24.46
N GLN A 71 -3.80 -11.46 -25.01
CA GLN A 71 -4.57 -12.67 -24.70
C GLN A 71 -4.52 -13.00 -23.20
N TYR A 72 -3.35 -12.90 -22.57
CA TYR A 72 -3.21 -13.08 -21.13
C TYR A 72 -4.08 -12.07 -20.36
N VAL A 73 -3.97 -10.77 -20.67
CA VAL A 73 -4.74 -9.72 -19.99
C VAL A 73 -6.25 -9.98 -20.13
N LEU A 74 -6.73 -10.31 -21.34
CA LEU A 74 -8.15 -10.59 -21.56
C LEU A 74 -8.64 -11.84 -20.81
N ALA A 75 -7.83 -12.90 -20.75
CA ALA A 75 -8.14 -14.09 -19.96
C ALA A 75 -8.13 -13.80 -18.45
N GLU A 76 -7.20 -12.97 -17.99
CA GLU A 76 -7.10 -12.52 -16.60
C GLU A 76 -8.33 -11.68 -16.18
N LEU A 77 -8.91 -10.89 -17.09
CA LEU A 77 -10.17 -10.16 -16.82
C LEU A 77 -11.30 -11.11 -16.42
N VAL A 78 -11.38 -12.30 -17.03
CA VAL A 78 -12.38 -13.34 -16.66
C VAL A 78 -12.17 -13.78 -15.22
N HIS A 79 -10.92 -13.99 -14.82
CA HIS A 79 -10.58 -14.36 -13.45
C HIS A 79 -10.97 -13.25 -12.45
N TYR A 80 -10.63 -11.99 -12.73
CA TYR A 80 -11.04 -10.88 -11.86
C TYR A 80 -12.56 -10.72 -11.77
N ALA A 81 -13.30 -10.96 -12.87
CA ALA A 81 -14.75 -10.90 -12.85
C ALA A 81 -15.34 -11.99 -11.94
N ALA A 82 -14.71 -13.17 -11.88
CA ALA A 82 -15.10 -14.24 -10.97
C ALA A 82 -14.78 -13.95 -9.49
N LEU A 83 -13.77 -13.13 -9.22
CA LEU A 83 -13.43 -12.68 -7.85
C LEU A 83 -14.38 -11.61 -7.30
N ARG A 84 -15.12 -10.93 -8.19
CA ARG A 84 -16.00 -9.82 -7.81
C ARG A 84 -17.21 -10.32 -7.00
N ASP A 85 -17.48 -9.67 -5.87
CA ASP A 85 -18.72 -9.88 -5.13
C ASP A 85 -19.81 -8.92 -5.65
N GLY A 86 -20.75 -9.47 -6.43
CA GLY A 86 -21.86 -8.69 -7.00
C GLY A 86 -22.81 -8.06 -5.99
N ARG A 87 -22.88 -8.57 -4.75
CA ARG A 87 -23.75 -8.04 -3.69
C ARG A 87 -23.15 -6.82 -3.02
N THR A 88 -21.83 -6.82 -2.81
CA THR A 88 -21.12 -5.75 -2.10
C THR A 88 -20.40 -4.79 -3.03
N GLY A 89 -20.24 -5.17 -4.31
CA GLY A 89 -19.43 -4.45 -5.29
C GLY A 89 -17.94 -4.55 -5.02
N ILE A 90 -17.49 -5.47 -4.16
CA ILE A 90 -16.07 -5.65 -3.87
C ILE A 90 -15.38 -6.30 -5.06
N GLU A 91 -14.28 -5.69 -5.50
CA GLU A 91 -13.43 -6.19 -6.57
C GLU A 91 -11.97 -5.78 -6.38
N VAL A 92 -11.06 -6.52 -7.03
CA VAL A 92 -9.63 -6.20 -7.03
C VAL A 92 -9.44 -4.83 -7.68
N SER A 93 -8.56 -4.01 -7.12
CA SER A 93 -8.23 -2.66 -7.58
C SER A 93 -7.04 -2.68 -8.53
N ALA A 94 -6.36 -1.55 -8.70
CA ALA A 94 -5.31 -1.34 -9.71
C ALA A 94 -4.07 -2.23 -9.54
N VAL A 95 -3.83 -2.76 -8.33
CA VAL A 95 -2.63 -3.55 -7.97
C VAL A 95 -3.08 -4.81 -7.23
N ASP A 96 -2.32 -5.91 -7.37
CA ASP A 96 -2.56 -7.15 -6.63
C ASP A 96 -2.56 -6.86 -5.11
N GLY A 97 -3.46 -7.50 -4.35
CA GLY A 97 -3.60 -7.26 -2.90
C GLY A 97 -4.38 -6.00 -2.53
N VAL A 98 -4.73 -5.13 -3.47
CA VAL A 98 -5.53 -3.93 -3.23
C VAL A 98 -6.97 -4.20 -3.65
N TRP A 99 -7.94 -3.93 -2.78
CA TRP A 99 -9.36 -4.17 -3.03
C TRP A 99 -10.18 -2.89 -2.88
N HIS A 100 -11.27 -2.77 -3.62
CA HIS A 100 -12.16 -1.62 -3.49
C HIS A 100 -13.64 -1.99 -3.65
N SER A 101 -14.51 -1.08 -3.26
CA SER A 101 -15.93 -1.08 -3.61
C SER A 101 -16.46 0.34 -3.59
N ASP A 102 -17.37 0.66 -4.52
CA ASP A 102 -18.07 1.94 -4.59
C ASP A 102 -19.47 1.89 -3.95
N THR A 103 -19.87 0.73 -3.41
CA THR A 103 -21.26 0.47 -2.96
C THR A 103 -21.38 -0.06 -1.53
N LEU A 104 -20.26 -0.22 -0.79
CA LEU A 104 -20.29 -0.76 0.58
C LEU A 104 -21.05 0.13 1.57
N VAL A 105 -20.88 1.44 1.44
CA VAL A 105 -21.52 2.45 2.28
C VAL A 105 -22.68 3.07 1.49
N ASP A 106 -23.89 2.71 1.89
CA ASP A 106 -25.11 3.27 1.33
C ASP A 106 -25.31 4.75 1.71
N GLU A 107 -26.18 5.45 0.98
CA GLU A 107 -26.39 6.89 1.18
C GLU A 107 -26.93 7.23 2.58
N LYS A 108 -27.69 6.31 3.20
CA LYS A 108 -28.19 6.51 4.57
C LYS A 108 -27.03 6.55 5.56
N LEU A 109 -26.11 5.58 5.48
CA LEU A 109 -24.93 5.54 6.34
C LEU A 109 -23.95 6.68 6.03
N ARG A 110 -23.77 7.03 4.74
CA ARG A 110 -22.96 8.18 4.31
C ARG A 110 -23.49 9.50 4.86
N SER A 111 -24.80 9.74 4.75
CA SER A 111 -25.45 10.94 5.29
C SER A 111 -25.33 11.01 6.82
N ARG A 112 -25.48 9.87 7.52
CA ARG A 112 -25.26 9.82 8.97
C ARG A 112 -23.81 10.17 9.34
N LEU A 113 -22.82 9.64 8.61
CA LEU A 113 -21.40 10.01 8.80
C LEU A 113 -21.19 11.50 8.55
N ARG A 114 -21.73 12.05 7.46
CA ARG A 114 -21.62 13.47 7.12
C ARG A 114 -22.13 14.35 8.27
N GLU A 115 -23.33 14.11 8.77
CA GLU A 115 -23.89 14.88 9.90
C GLU A 115 -23.09 14.70 11.19
N ALA A 116 -22.64 13.47 11.49
CA ALA A 116 -21.85 13.17 12.67
C ALA A 116 -20.49 13.89 12.69
N VAL A 117 -19.94 14.20 11.51
CA VAL A 117 -18.65 14.88 11.35
C VAL A 117 -18.76 16.40 11.45
N ARG A 118 -19.95 16.99 11.21
CA ARG A 118 -20.13 18.46 11.20
C ARG A 118 -19.69 19.14 12.49
N VAL A 119 -19.86 18.49 13.64
CA VAL A 119 -19.41 19.04 14.94
C VAL A 119 -17.90 19.23 15.04
N LEU A 120 -17.11 18.52 14.21
CA LEU A 120 -15.66 18.70 14.10
C LEU A 120 -15.27 19.72 13.02
N GLU A 121 -16.08 19.88 11.97
CA GLU A 121 -15.79 20.79 10.86
C GLU A 121 -16.26 22.24 11.13
N GLU A 122 -17.41 22.38 11.79
CA GLU A 122 -18.07 23.67 12.07
C GLU A 122 -17.64 24.26 13.42
N VAL A 123 -16.34 24.20 13.69
CA VAL A 123 -15.70 24.84 14.85
C VAL A 123 -15.24 26.26 14.52
N PRO A 124 -15.07 27.15 15.52
CA PRO A 124 -14.43 28.45 15.32
C PRO A 124 -13.08 28.31 14.59
N GLU A 125 -12.72 29.30 13.77
CA GLU A 125 -11.48 29.24 12.96
C GLU A 125 -10.22 29.01 13.80
N ALA A 126 -10.16 29.59 15.01
CA ALA A 126 -9.06 29.42 15.95
C ALA A 126 -8.94 27.98 16.51
N ASP A 127 -10.02 27.19 16.43
CA ASP A 127 -10.08 25.81 16.92
C ASP A 127 -9.84 24.79 15.80
N ARG A 128 -9.76 25.23 14.54
CA ARG A 128 -9.43 24.35 13.41
C ARG A 128 -8.01 23.81 13.53
N ASP A 129 -7.90 22.49 13.50
CA ASP A 129 -6.63 21.79 13.64
C ASP A 129 -5.99 21.53 12.28
N TRP A 130 -5.29 22.53 11.75
CA TRP A 130 -4.55 22.38 10.50
C TRP A 130 -3.31 21.52 10.70
N HIS A 131 -3.14 20.54 9.80
CA HIS A 131 -2.00 19.63 9.83
C HIS A 131 -0.67 20.41 9.71
N PRO A 132 0.31 20.20 10.60
CA PRO A 132 1.58 20.90 10.56
C PRO A 132 2.29 20.73 9.20
N GLY A 133 2.78 21.82 8.63
CA GLY A 133 3.49 21.82 7.35
C GLY A 133 2.61 21.64 6.10
N SER A 134 1.29 21.61 6.23
CA SER A 134 0.36 21.44 5.09
C SER A 134 0.01 22.73 4.34
N GLY A 135 0.53 23.89 4.77
CA GLY A 135 0.16 25.18 4.21
C GLY A 135 -1.30 25.62 4.49
N GLY A 136 -2.02 24.92 5.37
CA GLY A 136 -3.46 25.19 5.59
C GLY A 136 -4.37 24.48 4.59
N GLN A 137 -3.88 23.45 3.90
CA GLN A 137 -4.67 22.64 2.98
C GLN A 137 -5.24 21.37 3.63
N VAL A 138 -4.64 20.84 4.71
CA VAL A 138 -5.07 19.59 5.34
C VAL A 138 -5.63 19.87 6.73
N LEU A 139 -6.92 19.65 6.92
CA LEU A 139 -7.62 19.78 8.19
C LEU A 139 -7.73 18.41 8.87
N ASP A 140 -7.13 18.28 10.04
CA ASP A 140 -7.21 17.09 10.88
C ASP A 140 -8.47 17.15 11.75
N LEU A 141 -9.41 16.23 11.54
CA LEU A 141 -10.65 16.16 12.33
C LEU A 141 -10.53 15.13 13.46
N VAL A 142 -9.95 13.97 13.13
CA VAL A 142 -9.52 12.94 14.07
C VAL A 142 -8.15 12.48 13.61
N HIS A 143 -7.07 12.84 14.31
CA HIS A 143 -5.72 12.45 13.91
C HIS A 143 -4.99 11.70 15.03
N PRO A 144 -4.52 10.46 14.81
CA PRO A 144 -3.99 9.62 15.89
C PRO A 144 -2.72 10.16 16.56
N SER A 145 -2.00 11.09 15.92
CA SER A 145 -0.85 11.79 16.53
C SER A 145 -1.25 12.83 17.59
N LEU A 146 -2.46 13.40 17.54
CA LEU A 146 -2.94 14.29 18.59
C LEU A 146 -3.41 13.42 19.78
N PHE A 147 -2.98 13.74 21.00
CA PHE A 147 -3.21 12.91 22.19
C PHE A 147 -2.77 11.44 22.00
N CYS A 148 -1.68 11.21 21.27
CA CYS A 148 -1.01 9.90 21.25
C CYS A 148 -0.49 9.52 22.63
N LEU A 149 -0.16 8.25 22.85
CA LEU A 149 0.48 7.83 24.10
C LEU A 149 1.90 8.40 24.16
N VAL A 150 2.24 9.07 25.26
CA VAL A 150 3.57 9.67 25.46
C VAL A 150 4.21 9.05 26.69
N ARG A 151 5.42 8.49 26.54
CA ARG A 151 6.14 7.81 27.64
C ARG A 151 6.34 8.71 28.87
N GLU A 152 6.60 9.99 28.63
CA GLU A 152 6.93 10.99 29.66
C GLU A 152 5.70 11.59 30.34
N ALA A 153 4.50 11.49 29.75
CA ALA A 153 3.28 12.14 30.25
C ALA A 153 2.63 11.41 31.45
N GLY A 154 3.19 10.28 31.88
CA GLY A 154 2.61 9.43 32.93
C GLY A 154 1.44 8.56 32.42
N ASN A 155 1.14 7.48 33.13
CA ASN A 155 0.08 6.49 32.83
C ASN A 155 0.29 5.53 31.64
N ALA A 156 1.43 5.58 30.95
CA ALA A 156 1.71 4.60 29.90
C ALA A 156 2.10 3.22 30.47
N PRO A 157 1.39 2.13 30.14
CA PRO A 157 1.76 0.79 30.55
C PRO A 157 3.18 0.44 30.07
N ALA A 158 4.03 -0.10 30.95
CA ALA A 158 5.43 -0.43 30.61
C ALA A 158 5.57 -1.37 29.40
N ARG A 159 4.54 -2.15 29.09
CA ARG A 159 4.51 -3.04 27.92
C ARG A 159 4.45 -2.29 26.57
N ALA A 160 3.98 -1.03 26.52
CA ALA A 160 4.02 -0.19 25.31
C ALA A 160 5.44 0.08 24.83
N TRP A 161 6.41 0.08 25.75
CA TRP A 161 7.79 0.48 25.51
C TRP A 161 8.77 -0.69 25.43
N ARG A 162 8.24 -1.92 25.25
CA ARG A 162 9.07 -3.11 25.03
C ARG A 162 9.51 -3.13 23.58
N ASN A 163 10.64 -2.49 23.32
CA ASN A 163 11.21 -2.41 22.00
C ASN A 163 11.64 -3.82 21.51
N PRO A 164 11.01 -4.36 20.43
CA PRO A 164 11.39 -5.65 19.87
C PRO A 164 12.55 -5.54 18.87
N THR A 165 13.03 -4.32 18.58
CA THR A 165 14.02 -4.07 17.54
C THR A 165 15.45 -4.35 17.99
N ASP A 166 16.34 -4.55 17.01
CA ASP A 166 17.77 -4.66 17.25
C ASP A 166 18.49 -3.33 16.97
N ARG A 167 19.83 -3.33 17.03
CA ARG A 167 20.63 -2.11 16.82
C ARG A 167 20.48 -1.51 15.42
N TYR A 168 20.17 -2.32 14.41
CA TYR A 168 20.08 -1.90 13.00
C TYR A 168 18.69 -1.37 12.63
N SER A 169 17.68 -1.71 13.43
CA SER A 169 16.27 -1.40 13.21
C SER A 169 15.68 -0.53 14.33
N ALA A 170 16.54 0.06 15.16
CA ALA A 170 16.12 0.89 16.29
C ALA A 170 15.20 2.06 15.90
N TYR A 171 15.39 2.62 14.70
CA TYR A 171 14.61 3.73 14.17
C TYR A 171 13.15 3.35 13.84
N GLU A 172 12.84 2.05 13.68
CA GLU A 172 11.49 1.57 13.35
C GLU A 172 10.53 1.58 14.55
N PHE A 173 11.05 1.73 15.76
CA PHE A 173 10.29 1.75 17.01
C PHE A 173 10.45 3.08 17.72
N SER A 174 9.34 3.73 18.04
CA SER A 174 9.34 4.93 18.86
C SER A 174 9.48 4.57 20.33
N GLU A 175 10.55 5.02 20.97
CA GLU A 175 10.70 4.89 22.42
C GLU A 175 9.88 5.89 23.23
N ARG A 176 9.20 6.82 22.56
CA ARG A 176 8.55 7.99 23.17
C ARG A 176 7.06 8.05 22.91
N PHE A 177 6.61 7.61 21.74
CA PHE A 177 5.24 7.81 21.25
C PHE A 177 4.61 6.50 20.77
N GLN A 178 3.30 6.39 20.90
CA GLN A 178 2.52 5.32 20.25
C GLN A 178 1.12 5.83 19.90
N TRP A 179 0.62 5.54 18.71
CA TRP A 179 -0.80 5.72 18.43
C TRP A 179 -1.64 4.69 19.19
N LEU A 180 -2.76 5.13 19.77
CA LEU A 180 -3.65 4.26 20.55
C LEU A 180 -4.78 3.71 19.67
N PRO A 181 -4.82 2.39 19.38
CA PRO A 181 -6.01 1.79 18.78
C PRO A 181 -7.18 1.77 19.77
N THR A 182 -8.40 1.72 19.25
CA THR A 182 -9.58 1.27 19.99
C THR A 182 -9.71 -0.26 19.88
N ASP A 183 -10.11 -0.91 20.97
CA ASP A 183 -10.44 -2.35 20.96
C ASP A 183 -11.83 -2.53 20.33
N VAL A 184 -11.95 -3.49 19.42
CA VAL A 184 -13.15 -3.73 18.60
C VAL A 184 -13.56 -5.19 18.72
N ASP A 185 -14.84 -5.45 18.97
CA ASP A 185 -15.40 -6.81 18.90
C ASP A 185 -16.21 -6.96 17.63
N VAL A 186 -15.92 -8.01 16.86
CA VAL A 186 -16.71 -8.42 15.70
C VAL A 186 -17.55 -9.64 16.07
N SER A 187 -18.87 -9.52 15.98
CA SER A 187 -19.79 -10.61 16.27
C SER A 187 -19.76 -11.70 15.19
N ALA A 188 -20.39 -12.85 15.45
CA ALA A 188 -20.43 -13.98 14.52
C ALA A 188 -21.23 -13.67 13.22
N ASP A 189 -22.18 -12.75 13.28
CA ASP A 189 -22.93 -12.22 12.13
C ASP A 189 -22.22 -11.04 11.44
N GLY A 190 -21.08 -10.58 11.97
CA GLY A 190 -20.26 -9.52 11.38
C GLY A 190 -20.64 -8.10 11.78
N GLY A 191 -21.51 -7.94 12.78
CA GLY A 191 -21.68 -6.69 13.51
C GLY A 191 -20.40 -6.30 14.24
N VAL A 192 -20.26 -5.01 14.53
CA VAL A 192 -19.03 -4.43 15.09
C VAL A 192 -19.38 -3.53 16.25
N ASP A 193 -18.73 -3.75 17.39
CA ASP A 193 -18.80 -2.88 18.57
C ASP A 193 -17.41 -2.34 18.88
N PHE A 194 -17.27 -1.02 19.02
CA PHE A 194 -16.05 -0.43 19.58
C PHE A 194 -16.16 -0.45 21.11
N ARG A 195 -15.25 -1.17 21.77
CA ARG A 195 -15.29 -1.46 23.21
C ARG A 195 -14.65 -0.39 24.08
N SER A 196 -13.76 0.41 23.50
CA SER A 196 -13.08 1.51 24.17
C SER A 196 -13.20 2.81 23.36
N TYR A 197 -12.87 3.95 23.97
CA TYR A 197 -13.00 5.23 23.29
C TYR A 197 -12.11 5.30 22.05
N VAL A 198 -12.55 6.02 21.02
CA VAL A 198 -11.72 6.35 19.86
C VAL A 198 -10.90 7.57 20.22
N ASN A 199 -9.58 7.51 20.05
CA ASN A 199 -8.72 8.64 20.37
C ASN A 199 -9.19 9.90 19.59
N ASN A 200 -9.31 11.03 20.29
CA ASN A 200 -9.81 12.32 19.79
C ASN A 200 -11.29 12.41 19.49
N VAL A 201 -12.08 11.38 19.79
CA VAL A 201 -13.53 11.42 19.70
C VAL A 201 -14.11 11.56 21.11
N HIS A 202 -14.64 12.75 21.41
CA HIS A 202 -15.28 13.00 22.70
C HIS A 202 -16.59 12.18 22.81
N PRO A 203 -16.76 11.32 23.82
CA PRO A 203 -17.90 10.38 23.88
C PRO A 203 -19.27 11.08 23.98
N GLY A 204 -19.36 12.22 24.67
CA GLY A 204 -20.57 13.07 24.72
C GLY A 204 -20.77 13.94 23.47
N ILE A 205 -19.87 14.89 23.22
CA ILE A 205 -19.99 15.88 22.13
C ILE A 205 -20.03 15.21 20.74
N HIS A 206 -19.22 14.17 20.53
CA HIS A 206 -19.12 13.45 19.25
C HIS A 206 -19.84 12.09 19.31
N HIS A 207 -20.90 11.96 20.11
CA HIS A 207 -21.65 10.72 20.28
C HIS A 207 -22.09 10.09 18.95
N GLU A 208 -22.64 10.88 18.04
CA GLU A 208 -23.07 10.39 16.72
C GLU A 208 -21.88 9.85 15.89
N LEU A 209 -20.70 10.47 16.00
CA LEU A 209 -19.50 9.96 15.35
C LEU A 209 -19.05 8.65 15.99
N ALA A 210 -18.98 8.59 17.31
CA ALA A 210 -18.61 7.37 18.04
C ALA A 210 -19.52 6.17 17.70
N THR A 211 -20.81 6.42 17.44
CA THR A 211 -21.78 5.38 17.09
C THR A 211 -21.84 5.03 15.60
N VAL A 212 -21.40 5.91 14.68
CA VAL A 212 -21.40 5.61 13.24
C VAL A 212 -20.10 4.94 12.78
N LEU A 213 -18.98 5.18 13.48
CA LEU A 213 -17.68 4.56 13.14
C LEU A 213 -17.73 3.01 13.11
N PRO A 214 -18.34 2.31 14.09
CA PRO A 214 -18.46 0.85 14.05
C PRO A 214 -19.27 0.36 12.84
N ASP A 215 -20.34 1.06 12.48
CA ASP A 215 -21.18 0.69 11.33
C ASP A 215 -20.41 0.81 10.00
N VAL A 216 -19.61 1.88 9.83
CA VAL A 216 -18.77 2.03 8.63
C VAL A 216 -17.67 0.98 8.61
N PHE A 217 -17.02 0.70 9.75
CA PHE A 217 -16.01 -0.36 9.85
C PHE A 217 -16.61 -1.73 9.51
N ALA A 218 -17.82 -2.03 9.98
CA ALA A 218 -18.53 -3.28 9.65
C ALA A 218 -18.75 -3.45 8.14
N ARG A 219 -19.05 -2.36 7.41
CA ARG A 219 -19.16 -2.37 5.95
C ARG A 219 -17.81 -2.61 5.27
N MET A 220 -16.72 -2.05 5.80
CA MET A 220 -15.38 -2.16 5.20
C MET A 220 -14.65 -3.47 5.55
N ARG A 221 -15.04 -4.17 6.63
CA ARG A 221 -14.41 -5.42 7.09
C ARG A 221 -14.13 -6.43 5.97
N PRO A 222 -15.06 -6.73 5.03
CA PRO A 222 -14.78 -7.72 3.98
C PRO A 222 -13.65 -7.31 3.03
N LEU A 223 -13.37 -6.01 2.85
CA LEU A 223 -12.19 -5.56 2.10
C LEU A 223 -10.90 -5.91 2.84
N LEU A 224 -10.86 -5.69 4.16
CA LEU A 224 -9.72 -6.04 5.00
C LEU A 224 -9.50 -7.56 5.01
N GLU A 225 -10.56 -8.35 5.04
CA GLU A 225 -10.50 -9.83 4.95
C GLU A 225 -9.86 -10.30 3.64
N ASN A 226 -10.21 -9.68 2.52
CA ASN A 226 -9.59 -9.97 1.23
C ASN A 226 -8.10 -9.59 1.22
N VAL A 227 -7.74 -8.42 1.74
CA VAL A 227 -6.33 -8.00 1.87
C VAL A 227 -5.53 -8.98 2.71
N LEU A 228 -6.04 -9.36 3.89
CA LEU A 228 -5.36 -10.30 4.78
C LEU A 228 -5.27 -11.71 4.17
N THR A 229 -6.26 -12.10 3.35
CA THR A 229 -6.21 -13.36 2.60
C THR A 229 -5.10 -13.32 1.56
N ASP A 230 -5.02 -12.25 0.76
CA ASP A 230 -3.97 -12.08 -0.25
C ASP A 230 -2.58 -12.00 0.38
N LEU A 231 -2.43 -11.41 1.58
CA LEU A 231 -1.17 -11.41 2.32
C LEU A 231 -0.68 -12.81 2.70
N ARG A 232 -1.57 -13.79 2.84
CA ARG A 232 -1.22 -15.20 3.10
C ARG A 232 -1.03 -16.01 1.83
N HIS A 233 -1.50 -15.48 0.70
CA HIS A 233 -1.50 -16.11 -0.61
C HIS A 233 -1.05 -15.10 -1.66
N PRO A 234 0.21 -14.61 -1.57
CA PRO A 234 0.70 -13.61 -2.49
C PRO A 234 0.63 -14.16 -3.91
N ARG A 235 0.25 -13.28 -4.84
CA ARG A 235 0.07 -13.68 -6.23
C ARG A 235 1.43 -14.00 -6.88
N PRO A 236 1.56 -15.14 -7.59
CA PRO A 236 2.75 -15.43 -8.38
C PRO A 236 3.01 -14.41 -9.50
N LEU A 237 4.25 -14.40 -10.01
CA LEU A 237 4.62 -13.62 -11.19
C LEU A 237 3.81 -14.05 -12.41
N ARG A 238 3.53 -13.09 -13.31
CA ARG A 238 2.87 -13.37 -14.59
C ARG A 238 3.88 -13.82 -15.64
N ILE A 239 5.10 -13.31 -15.55
CA ILE A 239 6.22 -13.62 -16.44
C ILE A 239 7.43 -13.95 -15.56
N GLU A 240 7.90 -15.18 -15.64
CA GLU A 240 9.16 -15.62 -15.03
C GLU A 240 10.28 -15.45 -16.06
N ALA A 241 11.28 -14.64 -15.73
CA ALA A 241 12.49 -14.51 -16.54
C ALA A 241 13.58 -15.45 -16.01
N ASP A 242 14.51 -15.85 -16.88
CA ASP A 242 15.69 -16.64 -16.52
C ASP A 242 16.96 -15.77 -16.66
N PRO A 243 17.46 -15.18 -15.55
CA PRO A 243 18.61 -14.30 -15.56
C PRO A 243 19.92 -14.92 -16.07
N HIS A 244 20.03 -16.24 -16.05
CA HIS A 244 21.21 -16.96 -16.54
C HIS A 244 21.01 -17.57 -17.94
N GLY A 245 19.79 -17.46 -18.48
CA GLY A 245 19.41 -18.03 -19.78
C GLY A 245 18.84 -17.02 -20.76
N TRP A 246 18.74 -15.73 -20.38
CA TRP A 246 18.15 -14.72 -21.26
C TRP A 246 19.11 -14.22 -22.35
N TYR A 247 20.37 -14.65 -22.40
CA TYR A 247 21.27 -14.30 -23.50
C TYR A 247 21.48 -15.47 -24.44
N ASP A 248 21.23 -15.21 -25.73
CA ASP A 248 21.54 -16.16 -26.79
C ASP A 248 22.93 -15.90 -27.38
N SER A 249 23.44 -16.88 -28.11
CA SER A 249 24.62 -16.75 -28.99
C SER A 249 25.95 -16.48 -28.27
N GLU A 250 26.10 -16.96 -27.02
CA GLU A 250 27.38 -16.90 -26.31
C GLU A 250 28.47 -17.67 -27.09
N PRO A 251 29.65 -17.06 -27.34
CA PRO A 251 30.78 -17.72 -27.98
C PRO A 251 31.26 -18.97 -27.22
N GLU A 252 31.35 -20.10 -27.93
CA GLU A 252 31.83 -21.36 -27.33
C GLU A 252 33.32 -21.29 -26.98
N TYR A 253 33.66 -21.56 -25.71
CA TYR A 253 35.05 -21.56 -25.24
C TYR A 253 35.88 -22.64 -25.97
N PRO A 254 37.06 -22.29 -26.54
CA PRO A 254 37.89 -23.25 -27.23
C PRO A 254 38.51 -24.26 -26.26
N HIS A 255 38.21 -25.55 -26.42
CA HIS A 255 38.86 -26.59 -25.62
C HIS A 255 40.25 -26.96 -26.16
N LYS A 256 41.28 -26.91 -25.31
CA LYS A 256 42.68 -27.21 -25.68
C LYS A 256 42.85 -28.55 -26.40
N SER A 257 42.06 -29.57 -26.06
CA SER A 257 42.10 -30.90 -26.69
C SER A 257 41.66 -30.92 -28.15
N SER A 258 40.99 -29.88 -28.64
CA SER A 258 40.47 -29.77 -30.00
C SER A 258 41.50 -29.26 -31.01
N TYR A 259 42.70 -28.88 -30.56
CA TYR A 259 43.72 -28.21 -31.37
C TYR A 259 45.00 -29.05 -31.48
N SER A 260 45.67 -28.96 -32.63
CA SER A 260 46.86 -29.76 -32.96
C SER A 260 48.11 -29.40 -32.17
N ASP A 261 48.21 -28.14 -31.74
CA ASP A 261 49.36 -27.58 -31.05
C ASP A 261 48.96 -26.33 -30.23
N GLU A 262 49.91 -25.84 -29.43
CA GLU A 262 49.71 -24.71 -28.53
C GLU A 262 49.53 -23.38 -29.27
N THR A 263 50.12 -23.23 -30.46
CA THR A 263 49.96 -22.02 -31.27
C THR A 263 48.56 -21.88 -31.85
N ALA A 264 47.98 -22.96 -32.38
CA ALA A 264 46.61 -22.98 -32.88
C ALA A 264 45.59 -22.77 -31.75
N TYR A 265 45.84 -23.33 -30.56
CA TYR A 265 45.02 -23.07 -29.38
C TYR A 265 45.09 -21.60 -28.93
N ALA A 266 46.28 -21.00 -28.90
CA ALA A 266 46.44 -19.60 -28.51
C ALA A 266 45.77 -18.63 -29.50
N GLU A 267 45.80 -18.92 -30.81
CA GLU A 267 45.08 -18.14 -31.82
C GLU A 267 43.56 -18.25 -31.64
N ALA A 268 43.05 -19.48 -31.45
CA ALA A 268 41.63 -19.70 -31.19
C ALA A 268 41.14 -19.01 -29.90
N LEU A 269 41.97 -18.99 -28.85
CA LEU A 269 41.67 -18.29 -27.61
C LEU A 269 41.54 -16.78 -27.83
N ARG A 270 42.44 -16.16 -28.62
CA ARG A 270 42.35 -14.73 -28.94
C ARG A 270 41.10 -14.37 -29.75
N VAL A 271 40.74 -15.20 -30.73
CA VAL A 271 39.51 -15.01 -31.51
C VAL A 271 38.27 -15.14 -30.63
N TRP A 272 38.29 -16.09 -29.69
CA TRP A 272 37.22 -16.24 -28.71
C TRP A 272 37.15 -15.06 -27.75
N GLU A 273 38.27 -14.55 -27.24
CA GLU A 273 38.33 -13.35 -26.38
C GLU A 273 37.69 -12.13 -27.09
N GLU A 274 38.08 -11.85 -28.34
CA GLU A 274 37.48 -10.77 -29.13
C GLU A 274 35.97 -10.97 -29.36
N ALA A 275 35.55 -12.20 -29.69
CA ALA A 275 34.13 -12.51 -29.87
C ALA A 275 33.33 -12.44 -28.56
N GLN A 276 33.94 -12.80 -27.43
CA GLN A 276 33.33 -12.75 -26.10
C GLN A 276 33.13 -11.31 -25.65
N ASP A 277 34.12 -10.44 -25.85
CA ASP A 277 34.03 -9.02 -25.57
C ASP A 277 32.93 -8.37 -26.43
N ASP A 278 32.93 -8.63 -27.75
CA ASP A 278 31.90 -8.13 -28.67
C ASP A 278 30.50 -8.62 -28.28
N TRP A 279 30.37 -9.89 -27.90
CA TRP A 279 29.10 -10.45 -27.42
C TRP A 279 28.66 -9.78 -26.11
N TRP A 280 29.56 -9.61 -25.14
CA TRP A 280 29.24 -9.01 -23.84
C TRP A 280 28.77 -7.55 -23.98
N GLU A 281 29.40 -6.77 -24.84
CA GLU A 281 29.02 -5.36 -25.06
C GLU A 281 27.68 -5.20 -25.82
N ASN A 282 27.35 -6.16 -26.70
CA ASN A 282 26.23 -6.04 -27.62
C ASN A 282 25.06 -6.99 -27.33
N ARG A 283 25.19 -7.91 -26.38
CA ARG A 283 24.12 -8.83 -25.99
C ARG A 283 22.88 -8.07 -25.55
N ARG A 284 21.71 -8.67 -25.79
CA ARG A 284 20.41 -8.15 -25.37
C ARG A 284 19.61 -9.28 -24.74
N PRO A 285 19.02 -9.06 -23.56
CA PRO A 285 18.25 -10.10 -22.91
C PRO A 285 16.99 -10.42 -23.73
N VAL A 286 16.76 -11.70 -23.95
CA VAL A 286 15.54 -12.26 -24.48
C VAL A 286 14.54 -12.32 -23.35
N ILE A 287 13.73 -11.28 -23.23
CA ILE A 287 12.65 -11.25 -22.26
C ILE A 287 11.58 -12.25 -22.76
N PRO A 288 11.15 -13.23 -21.94
CA PRO A 288 10.06 -14.12 -22.32
C PRO A 288 8.77 -13.33 -22.56
N ASP A 289 7.97 -13.78 -23.52
CA ASP A 289 6.63 -13.23 -23.71
C ASP A 289 5.65 -13.83 -22.67
N ALA A 290 4.44 -13.31 -22.59
CA ALA A 290 3.44 -13.81 -21.65
C ALA A 290 3.10 -15.29 -21.94
N PRO A 291 3.08 -16.17 -20.93
CA PRO A 291 2.61 -17.54 -21.11
C PRO A 291 1.09 -17.58 -21.37
N ALA A 292 0.54 -18.76 -21.64
CA ALA A 292 -0.90 -18.92 -21.59
C ALA A 292 -1.41 -18.66 -20.15
N PHE A 293 -2.48 -17.87 -20.01
CA PHE A 293 -3.02 -17.55 -18.69
C PHE A 293 -3.48 -18.82 -17.96
N THR A 294 -2.95 -19.00 -16.75
CA THR A 294 -3.42 -20.00 -15.78
C THR A 294 -3.97 -19.25 -14.58
N PRO A 295 -5.26 -19.43 -14.22
CA PRO A 295 -5.82 -18.80 -13.03
C PRO A 295 -5.03 -19.18 -11.78
N PRO A 296 -4.66 -18.21 -10.93
CA PRO A 296 -4.11 -18.51 -9.61
C PRO A 296 -5.04 -19.41 -8.81
N GLU A 297 -4.47 -20.33 -8.03
CA GLU A 297 -5.26 -21.18 -7.14
C GLU A 297 -6.00 -20.32 -6.12
N LEU A 298 -7.32 -20.47 -6.06
CA LEU A 298 -8.14 -19.72 -5.10
C LEU A 298 -7.94 -20.31 -3.70
N PRO A 299 -7.70 -19.48 -2.68
CA PRO A 299 -7.64 -19.96 -1.31
C PRO A 299 -8.93 -20.68 -0.94
N GLY A 300 -8.80 -21.93 -0.47
CA GLY A 300 -9.92 -22.68 0.09
C GLY A 300 -10.55 -21.97 1.29
N GLU A 301 -11.76 -22.37 1.68
CA GLU A 301 -12.51 -21.67 2.75
C GLU A 301 -11.73 -21.54 4.07
N SER A 302 -10.96 -22.57 4.45
CA SER A 302 -10.14 -22.56 5.66
C SER A 302 -8.91 -21.64 5.59
N ALA A 303 -8.51 -21.25 4.39
CA ALA A 303 -7.35 -20.39 4.13
C ALA A 303 -7.74 -18.90 4.09
N ARG A 304 -9.01 -18.59 3.78
CA ARG A 304 -9.56 -17.24 3.82
C ARG A 304 -9.56 -16.69 5.24
N VAL A 305 -9.19 -15.42 5.37
CA VAL A 305 -9.22 -14.73 6.66
C VAL A 305 -10.64 -14.26 6.93
N ASP A 306 -11.24 -14.78 8.00
CA ASP A 306 -12.52 -14.32 8.54
C ASP A 306 -12.28 -13.61 9.87
N LEU A 307 -12.69 -12.34 9.93
CA LEU A 307 -12.57 -11.48 11.11
C LEU A 307 -13.80 -11.58 12.02
N ARG A 308 -14.86 -12.30 11.65
CA ARG A 308 -16.03 -12.52 12.52
C ARG A 308 -15.69 -13.34 13.75
N GLY A 309 -16.35 -13.01 14.86
CA GLY A 309 -16.12 -13.66 16.16
C GLY A 309 -14.75 -13.35 16.76
N ARG A 310 -14.07 -12.27 16.33
CA ARG A 310 -12.74 -11.88 16.82
C ARG A 310 -12.75 -10.52 17.49
N GLY A 311 -11.85 -10.37 18.46
CA GLY A 311 -11.42 -9.06 18.94
C GLY A 311 -10.31 -8.51 18.04
N LEU A 312 -10.40 -7.24 17.68
CA LEU A 312 -9.48 -6.51 16.82
C LEU A 312 -9.01 -5.23 17.52
N GLN A 313 -8.00 -4.59 16.95
CA GLN A 313 -7.54 -3.26 17.35
C GLN A 313 -7.46 -2.38 16.10
N VAL A 314 -8.09 -1.20 16.16
CA VAL A 314 -8.22 -0.31 15.01
C VAL A 314 -7.87 1.11 15.41
N ILE A 315 -7.03 1.78 14.62
CA ILE A 315 -6.75 3.21 14.77
C ILE A 315 -7.60 3.96 13.75
N VAL A 316 -8.23 5.05 14.17
CA VAL A 316 -9.14 5.85 13.33
C VAL A 316 -8.47 7.17 12.97
N LYS A 317 -8.58 7.57 11.69
CA LYS A 317 -8.18 8.88 11.21
C LYS A 317 -9.27 9.48 10.32
N LEU A 318 -9.59 10.76 10.52
CA LEU A 318 -10.53 11.52 9.72
C LEU A 318 -9.86 12.85 9.34
N ALA A 319 -9.81 13.14 8.05
CA ALA A 319 -9.15 14.35 7.55
C ALA A 319 -9.83 14.86 6.28
N THR A 320 -9.71 16.17 6.07
CA THR A 320 -10.20 16.86 4.87
C THR A 320 -9.05 17.61 4.22
N ILE A 321 -8.89 17.43 2.91
CA ILE A 321 -8.07 18.33 2.10
C ILE A 321 -8.97 19.41 1.51
N HIS A 322 -8.61 20.68 1.71
CA HIS A 322 -9.25 21.85 1.15
C HIS A 322 -8.38 22.47 0.07
N LEU A 323 -9.03 22.88 -1.02
CA LEU A 323 -8.46 23.71 -2.07
C LEU A 323 -9.26 25.00 -2.18
N THR A 324 -8.58 26.12 -2.36
CA THR A 324 -9.19 27.44 -2.53
C THR A 324 -8.77 28.03 -3.88
N PRO A 325 -9.45 29.07 -4.38
CA PRO A 325 -8.98 29.77 -5.58
C PRO A 325 -7.55 30.31 -5.47
N ASP A 326 -7.11 30.66 -4.25
CA ASP A 326 -5.76 31.17 -3.98
C ASP A 326 -4.72 30.03 -3.87
N GLU A 327 -5.14 28.85 -3.40
CA GLU A 327 -4.34 27.62 -3.35
C GLU A 327 -5.07 26.47 -4.07
N PRO A 328 -5.11 26.49 -5.42
CA PRO A 328 -6.01 25.66 -6.21
C PRO A 328 -5.49 24.24 -6.45
N GLU A 329 -4.30 23.90 -5.98
CA GLU A 329 -3.62 22.64 -6.24
C GLU A 329 -3.04 22.04 -4.95
N TYR A 330 -3.26 20.73 -4.77
CA TYR A 330 -2.56 19.91 -3.80
C TYR A 330 -1.49 19.12 -4.52
N LEU A 331 -0.22 19.34 -4.18
CA LEU A 331 0.94 18.79 -4.89
C LEU A 331 1.15 17.28 -4.70
N GLY A 332 0.40 16.65 -3.80
CA GLY A 332 0.54 15.24 -3.46
C GLY A 332 1.20 15.03 -2.09
N GLY A 333 1.20 13.78 -1.65
CA GLY A 333 1.88 13.34 -0.43
C GLY A 333 3.24 12.70 -0.73
N SER A 334 4.05 12.49 0.31
CA SER A 334 5.25 11.67 0.23
C SER A 334 4.90 10.18 0.19
N TRP A 335 5.83 9.37 -0.32
CA TRP A 335 5.78 7.92 -0.12
C TRP A 335 5.93 7.58 1.36
N HIS A 336 5.03 6.77 1.90
CA HIS A 336 5.04 6.33 3.29
C HIS A 336 4.27 5.02 3.48
N VAL A 337 4.52 4.36 4.60
CA VAL A 337 3.67 3.31 5.19
C VAL A 337 2.99 3.85 6.45
N GLU A 338 1.94 3.20 6.93
CA GLU A 338 1.23 3.65 8.12
C GLU A 338 1.88 3.16 9.40
N GLY A 339 2.13 4.09 10.31
CA GLY A 339 2.64 3.79 11.65
C GLY A 339 4.11 3.35 11.70
N MET A 340 4.49 2.87 12.87
CA MET A 340 5.79 2.33 13.23
C MET A 340 5.58 0.93 13.84
N VAL A 341 6.66 0.26 14.26
CA VAL A 341 6.60 -1.09 14.87
C VAL A 341 5.67 -1.11 16.09
N ASN A 342 5.56 -0.01 16.83
CA ASN A 342 4.69 0.11 17.99
C ASN A 342 3.21 -0.10 17.65
N GLU A 343 2.77 0.30 16.45
CA GLU A 343 1.37 0.24 16.04
C GLU A 343 1.00 -1.07 15.32
N ARG A 344 1.98 -1.79 14.77
CA ARG A 344 1.79 -3.07 14.07
C ARG A 344 0.63 -3.06 13.05
N ILE A 345 0.50 -1.97 12.29
CA ILE A 345 -0.57 -1.85 11.28
C ILE A 345 -0.28 -2.81 10.13
N VAL A 346 -1.20 -3.74 9.90
CA VAL A 346 -1.11 -4.75 8.83
C VAL A 346 -1.84 -4.32 7.56
N SER A 347 -2.94 -3.58 7.70
CA SER A 347 -3.75 -3.15 6.56
C SER A 347 -4.42 -1.81 6.85
N THR A 348 -4.61 -1.05 5.77
CA THR A 348 -5.28 0.25 5.80
C THR A 348 -6.53 0.18 4.95
N GLY A 349 -7.66 0.58 5.53
CA GLY A 349 -8.92 0.80 4.84
C GLY A 349 -9.24 2.29 4.79
N ILE A 350 -9.50 2.85 3.60
CA ILE A 350 -9.86 4.27 3.40
C ILE A 350 -11.23 4.35 2.74
N TYR A 351 -12.11 5.17 3.30
CA TYR A 351 -13.38 5.57 2.72
C TYR A 351 -13.33 7.04 2.32
N TYR A 352 -13.38 7.30 1.01
CA TYR A 352 -13.42 8.63 0.40
C TYR A 352 -14.87 9.13 0.41
N TRP A 353 -15.37 9.54 1.57
CA TRP A 353 -16.81 9.67 1.81
C TRP A 353 -17.47 10.90 1.17
N ASP A 354 -16.70 11.94 0.87
CA ASP A 354 -17.18 13.13 0.15
C ASP A 354 -16.04 13.83 -0.59
N SER A 355 -16.28 14.26 -1.83
CA SER A 355 -15.34 15.08 -2.60
C SER A 355 -16.10 15.99 -3.53
N GLU A 356 -15.70 17.25 -3.64
CA GLU A 356 -16.37 18.24 -4.49
C GLU A 356 -15.35 19.14 -5.17
N ASN A 357 -15.62 19.49 -6.44
CA ASN A 357 -14.86 20.46 -7.23
C ASN A 357 -13.35 20.19 -7.34
N ILE A 358 -12.96 18.91 -7.43
CA ILE A 358 -11.57 18.52 -7.66
C ILE A 358 -11.46 17.66 -8.93
N THR A 359 -10.28 17.68 -9.57
CA THR A 359 -9.92 16.71 -10.59
C THR A 359 -9.78 15.31 -9.99
N GLU A 360 -9.58 14.28 -10.83
CA GLU A 360 -9.31 12.92 -10.33
C GLU A 360 -8.14 12.93 -9.33
N SER A 361 -8.36 12.29 -8.18
CA SER A 361 -7.32 12.00 -7.20
C SER A 361 -7.02 10.49 -7.24
N ARG A 362 -5.75 10.13 -7.01
CA ARG A 362 -5.28 8.74 -7.08
C ARG A 362 -4.41 8.39 -5.87
N LEU A 363 -4.45 7.14 -5.45
CA LEU A 363 -3.52 6.55 -4.50
C LEU A 363 -2.57 5.63 -5.27
N SER A 364 -1.28 5.95 -5.27
CA SER A 364 -0.24 5.17 -5.96
C SER A 364 0.44 4.21 -4.98
N PHE A 365 0.89 3.06 -5.49
CA PHE A 365 1.53 2.00 -4.71
C PHE A 365 2.89 1.62 -5.31
N ARG A 366 3.87 1.39 -4.45
CA ARG A 366 5.14 0.74 -4.78
C ARG A 366 5.50 -0.31 -3.73
N ALA A 367 6.37 -1.24 -4.08
CA ALA A 367 6.89 -2.24 -3.16
C ALA A 367 8.42 -2.20 -3.14
N ALA A 368 9.01 -2.42 -1.96
CA ALA A 368 10.42 -2.77 -1.83
C ALA A 368 10.65 -4.14 -2.46
N LEU A 369 11.76 -4.31 -3.16
CA LEU A 369 12.09 -5.56 -3.83
C LEU A 369 13.08 -6.39 -3.04
N ASP A 370 13.04 -7.70 -3.29
CA ASP A 370 14.11 -8.60 -2.87
C ASP A 370 15.28 -8.46 -3.84
N ASP A 371 16.47 -8.87 -3.42
CA ASP A 371 17.64 -8.84 -4.30
C ASP A 371 17.37 -9.76 -5.50
N PRO A 372 17.39 -9.23 -6.74
CA PRO A 372 17.18 -10.07 -7.91
C PRO A 372 18.29 -11.11 -7.99
N ASN A 373 17.96 -12.30 -8.48
CA ASN A 373 18.98 -13.25 -8.93
C ASN A 373 19.44 -12.83 -10.34
N TYR A 374 20.75 -12.74 -10.60
CA TYR A 374 21.30 -12.37 -11.91
C TYR A 374 22.76 -12.82 -12.09
N GLU A 375 23.25 -12.82 -13.32
CA GLU A 375 24.67 -13.05 -13.63
C GLU A 375 25.52 -11.84 -13.18
N GLN A 376 26.63 -12.08 -12.49
CA GLN A 376 27.49 -11.01 -11.97
C GLN A 376 27.89 -10.01 -13.07
N ASN A 377 27.81 -8.71 -12.78
CA ASN A 377 28.03 -7.59 -13.71
C ASN A 377 27.02 -7.48 -14.87
N ASP A 378 25.86 -8.14 -14.79
CA ASP A 378 24.83 -8.06 -15.83
C ASP A 378 23.86 -6.87 -15.67
N ASP A 379 24.39 -5.66 -15.74
CA ASP A 379 23.62 -4.42 -15.59
C ASP A 379 22.56 -4.26 -16.69
N THR A 380 22.88 -4.73 -17.90
CA THR A 380 21.99 -4.61 -19.07
C THR A 380 20.76 -5.49 -18.90
N GLY A 381 20.93 -6.72 -18.42
CA GLY A 381 19.84 -7.67 -18.21
C GLY A 381 18.82 -7.14 -17.22
N LEU A 382 19.29 -6.70 -16.06
CA LEU A 382 18.45 -6.15 -14.99
C LEU A 382 17.68 -4.89 -15.42
N ARG A 383 18.37 -3.96 -16.10
CA ARG A 383 17.76 -2.72 -16.59
C ARG A 383 16.69 -2.98 -17.65
N GLU A 384 16.97 -3.83 -18.62
CA GLU A 384 16.02 -4.08 -19.71
C GLU A 384 14.86 -5.00 -19.32
N VAL A 385 15.08 -5.96 -18.41
CA VAL A 385 14.04 -6.92 -17.98
C VAL A 385 13.17 -6.35 -16.87
N TYR A 386 13.77 -5.74 -15.83
CA TYR A 386 13.09 -5.31 -14.61
C TYR A 386 13.04 -3.78 -14.44
N GLY A 387 13.84 -3.02 -15.19
CA GLY A 387 13.97 -1.58 -15.00
C GLY A 387 14.76 -1.21 -13.74
N LEU A 388 15.67 -2.08 -13.31
CA LEU A 388 16.56 -1.85 -12.16
C LEU A 388 17.95 -1.49 -12.67
N GLU A 389 18.51 -0.37 -12.21
CA GLU A 389 19.86 0.06 -12.56
C GLU A 389 20.82 -0.13 -11.37
N ASN A 390 22.13 -0.16 -11.63
CA ASN A 390 23.13 -0.18 -10.58
C ASN A 390 23.04 1.09 -9.73
N GLU A 391 23.20 0.97 -8.41
CA GLU A 391 23.13 2.06 -7.44
C GLU A 391 21.75 2.75 -7.35
N ASP A 392 20.75 2.26 -8.08
CA ASP A 392 19.38 2.76 -8.03
C ASP A 392 18.60 2.17 -6.84
N ALA A 393 17.51 2.83 -6.49
CA ALA A 393 16.62 2.42 -5.42
C ALA A 393 15.93 1.08 -5.71
N LEU A 394 16.11 0.08 -4.83
CA LEU A 394 15.55 -1.27 -5.00
C LEU A 394 14.02 -1.34 -4.67
N ASN A 395 13.21 -0.68 -5.50
CA ASN A 395 11.75 -0.71 -5.43
C ASN A 395 11.10 -0.71 -6.83
N GLN A 396 9.82 -1.11 -6.92
CA GLN A 396 9.02 -0.98 -8.14
C GLN A 396 7.68 -0.31 -7.91
N ALA A 397 7.36 0.68 -8.75
CA ALA A 397 6.03 1.27 -8.82
C ALA A 397 5.04 0.27 -9.46
N LEU A 398 4.03 -0.15 -8.70
CA LEU A 398 3.11 -1.21 -9.11
C LEU A 398 1.87 -0.66 -9.83
N GLY A 399 1.43 0.56 -9.51
CA GLY A 399 0.25 1.17 -10.12
C GLY A 399 -0.45 2.17 -9.23
N SER A 400 -1.64 2.62 -9.64
CA SER A 400 -2.44 3.57 -8.86
C SER A 400 -3.94 3.35 -9.02
N ALA A 401 -4.67 3.45 -7.92
CA ALA A 401 -6.12 3.39 -7.87
C ALA A 401 -6.73 4.79 -7.90
N SER A 402 -7.78 5.00 -8.70
CA SER A 402 -8.61 6.22 -8.62
C SER A 402 -9.41 6.24 -7.32
N THR A 403 -9.61 7.43 -6.74
CA THR A 403 -10.26 7.60 -5.43
C THR A 403 -11.44 8.58 -5.51
N PRO A 404 -12.51 8.25 -6.26
CA PRO A 404 -13.69 9.10 -6.34
C PRO A 404 -14.47 9.11 -5.02
N ALA A 405 -15.37 10.09 -4.87
CA ALA A 405 -16.31 10.11 -3.75
C ALA A 405 -17.16 8.83 -3.70
N GLY A 406 -17.33 8.28 -2.51
CA GLY A 406 -18.05 7.04 -2.24
C GLY A 406 -17.19 5.77 -2.25
N ARG A 407 -15.94 5.81 -2.71
CA ARG A 407 -15.08 4.62 -2.78
C ARG A 407 -14.56 4.21 -1.41
N CYS A 408 -14.72 2.94 -1.07
CA CYS A 408 -13.95 2.24 -0.05
C CYS A 408 -12.78 1.51 -0.73
N LEU A 409 -11.57 1.65 -0.18
CA LEU A 409 -10.34 1.03 -0.67
C LEU A 409 -9.64 0.37 0.52
N ALA A 410 -9.11 -0.84 0.37
CA ALA A 410 -8.23 -1.46 1.36
C ALA A 410 -6.97 -2.02 0.70
N PHE A 411 -5.85 -1.93 1.41
CA PHE A 411 -4.55 -2.39 0.94
C PHE A 411 -3.68 -2.84 2.12
N PRO A 412 -2.68 -3.71 1.88
CA PRO A 412 -1.76 -4.14 2.91
C PRO A 412 -0.70 -3.05 3.18
N ASN A 413 -0.28 -2.91 4.43
CA ASN A 413 0.67 -1.86 4.84
C ASN A 413 2.11 -2.10 4.35
N ILE A 414 2.40 -3.27 3.77
CA ILE A 414 3.65 -3.56 3.08
C ILE A 414 3.75 -2.89 1.70
N LEU A 415 2.63 -2.37 1.17
CA LEU A 415 2.67 -1.53 -0.01
C LEU A 415 2.86 -0.08 0.43
N GLN A 416 4.01 0.49 0.09
CA GLN A 416 4.22 1.91 0.28
C GLN A 416 3.31 2.69 -0.65
N HIS A 417 2.63 3.70 -0.12
CA HIS A 417 1.66 4.48 -0.87
C HIS A 417 1.96 5.97 -0.85
N ARG A 418 1.44 6.65 -1.86
CA ARG A 418 1.38 8.12 -1.90
C ARG A 418 0.10 8.60 -2.53
N VAL A 419 -0.39 9.72 -2.01
CA VAL A 419 -1.48 10.48 -2.61
C VAL A 419 -0.95 11.27 -3.78
N GLY A 420 -1.53 11.09 -4.97
CA GLY A 420 -1.19 11.89 -6.15
C GLY A 420 -1.71 13.32 -6.06
N SER A 421 -1.14 14.22 -6.87
CA SER A 421 -1.61 15.60 -6.97
C SER A 421 -3.02 15.68 -7.57
N PHE A 422 -3.74 16.73 -7.21
CA PHE A 422 -5.03 17.08 -7.79
C PHE A 422 -5.29 18.57 -7.59
N ARG A 423 -6.19 19.14 -8.39
CA ARG A 423 -6.49 20.57 -8.39
C ARG A 423 -7.99 20.82 -8.50
N LEU A 424 -8.39 22.07 -8.35
CA LEU A 424 -9.77 22.49 -8.59
C LEU A 424 -10.20 22.18 -10.04
N THR A 425 -11.41 21.65 -10.22
CA THR A 425 -12.02 21.51 -11.55
C THR A 425 -12.49 22.87 -12.07
N ASP A 426 -13.22 23.61 -11.22
CA ASP A 426 -13.53 25.02 -11.39
C ASP A 426 -12.64 25.84 -10.45
N PRO A 427 -11.61 26.55 -10.95
CA PRO A 427 -10.65 27.28 -10.13
C PRO A 427 -11.26 28.50 -9.43
N THR A 428 -12.51 28.89 -9.73
CA THR A 428 -13.17 30.04 -9.11
C THR A 428 -13.93 29.69 -7.83
N ARG A 429 -14.08 28.39 -7.53
CA ARG A 429 -14.82 27.89 -6.38
C ARG A 429 -13.89 27.03 -5.52
N PRO A 430 -14.07 27.02 -4.18
CA PRO A 430 -13.34 26.07 -3.35
C PRO A 430 -13.74 24.63 -3.69
N GLY A 431 -12.89 23.69 -3.28
CA GLY A 431 -13.09 22.25 -3.45
C GLY A 431 -12.51 21.49 -2.27
N TYR A 432 -12.87 20.22 -2.14
CA TYR A 432 -12.39 19.40 -1.04
C TYR A 432 -12.37 17.90 -1.37
N ARG A 433 -11.60 17.16 -0.57
CA ARG A 433 -11.57 15.70 -0.50
C ARG A 433 -11.59 15.26 0.96
N LYS A 434 -12.61 14.51 1.37
CA LYS A 434 -12.76 14.03 2.75
C LYS A 434 -12.56 12.52 2.83
N ILE A 435 -11.80 12.10 3.83
CA ILE A 435 -11.49 10.67 4.05
C ILE A 435 -11.78 10.26 5.49
N LEU A 436 -12.18 8.99 5.66
CA LEU A 436 -12.16 8.25 6.91
C LEU A 436 -11.25 7.04 6.69
N ALA A 437 -10.22 6.88 7.52
CA ALA A 437 -9.29 5.77 7.47
C ALA A 437 -9.36 4.93 8.74
N PHE A 438 -9.28 3.61 8.55
CA PHE A 438 -9.12 2.61 9.58
C PHE A 438 -7.79 1.89 9.35
N PHE A 439 -6.89 2.00 10.32
CA PHE A 439 -5.65 1.25 10.32
C PHE A 439 -5.84 0.02 11.20
N LEU A 440 -5.89 -1.14 10.57
CA LEU A 440 -6.05 -2.42 11.23
C LEU A 440 -4.70 -2.86 11.81
N VAL A 441 -4.64 -2.99 13.13
CA VAL A 441 -3.52 -3.61 13.83
C VAL A 441 -3.56 -5.13 13.58
N ASP A 442 -2.39 -5.74 13.45
CA ASP A 442 -2.20 -7.20 13.30
C ASP A 442 -3.11 -8.00 14.25
N PRO A 443 -4.14 -8.70 13.73
CA PRO A 443 -5.10 -9.44 14.55
C PRO A 443 -4.50 -10.62 15.34
N SER A 444 -3.24 -10.98 15.08
CA SER A 444 -2.54 -12.05 15.82
C SER A 444 -1.85 -11.56 17.09
N GLU A 445 -1.72 -10.24 17.28
CA GLU A 445 -1.02 -9.63 18.42
C GLU A 445 -1.89 -8.53 19.07
N LYS A 446 -1.74 -8.32 20.38
CA LYS A 446 -2.45 -7.27 21.12
C LYS A 446 -1.47 -6.21 21.64
N ILE A 447 -1.60 -4.97 21.20
CA ILE A 447 -0.80 -3.84 21.68
C ILE A 447 -1.53 -3.05 22.79
N VAL A 448 -0.89 -2.02 23.34
CA VAL A 448 -1.55 -1.11 24.30
C VAL A 448 -2.60 -0.28 23.57
N SER A 449 -3.83 -0.24 24.10
CA SER A 449 -4.96 0.45 23.47
C SER A 449 -5.65 1.42 24.41
N THR A 450 -6.72 2.04 23.93
CA THR A 450 -7.60 2.89 24.75
C THR A 450 -8.41 2.12 25.80
N SER A 451 -8.32 0.78 25.84
CA SER A 451 -8.80 -0.02 26.99
C SER A 451 -7.81 0.00 28.16
N ASP A 452 -6.52 0.19 27.89
CA ASP A 452 -5.45 0.19 28.89
C ASP A 452 -5.10 1.60 29.38
N VAL A 453 -5.36 2.59 28.54
CA VAL A 453 -5.01 3.99 28.77
C VAL A 453 -6.31 4.79 28.89
N PRO A 454 -6.56 5.50 30.00
CA PRO A 454 -7.70 6.40 30.12
C PRO A 454 -7.63 7.56 29.10
N PRO A 455 -8.76 8.23 28.80
CA PRO A 455 -8.76 9.38 27.89
C PRO A 455 -7.74 10.44 28.32
N GLN A 456 -6.85 10.79 27.39
CA GLN A 456 -5.73 11.73 27.59
C GLN A 456 -6.12 13.18 27.26
N GLN A 457 -7.36 13.41 26.85
CA GLN A 457 -7.87 14.71 26.46
C GLN A 457 -8.27 15.55 27.69
N PRO A 458 -8.16 16.90 27.65
CA PRO A 458 -8.37 17.77 28.82
C PRO A 458 -9.75 17.73 29.45
N TRP A 459 -10.76 17.20 28.74
CA TRP A 459 -12.11 17.02 29.28
C TRP A 459 -12.22 15.83 30.25
N SER A 460 -11.19 14.99 30.33
CA SER A 460 -11.13 13.82 31.22
C SER A 460 -10.35 14.16 32.50
N ASP A 461 -10.89 13.77 33.65
CA ASP A 461 -10.18 13.89 34.94
C ASP A 461 -8.91 13.03 35.00
N ALA A 462 -8.81 12.02 34.12
CA ALA A 462 -7.64 11.16 33.99
C ALA A 462 -6.61 11.68 32.97
N SER A 463 -6.83 12.89 32.43
CA SER A 463 -5.94 13.48 31.42
C SER A 463 -4.51 13.59 31.93
N THR A 464 -3.57 13.21 31.07
CA THR A 464 -2.12 13.26 31.31
C THR A 464 -1.46 14.48 30.69
N MET A 465 -2.18 15.24 29.86
CA MET A 465 -1.64 16.38 29.13
C MET A 465 -2.69 17.45 28.81
N THR A 466 -2.25 18.70 28.66
CA THR A 466 -3.06 19.78 28.10
C THR A 466 -3.13 19.68 26.57
N LEU A 467 -4.04 20.41 25.94
CA LEU A 467 -4.09 20.52 24.47
C LEU A 467 -2.80 21.11 23.90
N GLU A 468 -2.21 22.10 24.58
CA GLU A 468 -0.95 22.72 24.17
C GLU A 468 0.21 21.71 24.23
N GLN A 469 0.31 20.93 25.31
CA GLN A 469 1.28 19.84 25.41
C GLN A 469 1.06 18.78 24.33
N ALA A 470 -0.19 18.38 24.07
CA ALA A 470 -0.52 17.42 23.02
C ALA A 470 -0.11 17.91 21.62
N ARG A 471 -0.25 19.21 21.34
CA ARG A 471 0.23 19.83 20.08
C ARG A 471 1.76 19.79 19.97
N VAL A 472 2.47 20.12 21.06
CA VAL A 472 3.94 20.02 21.12
C VAL A 472 4.40 18.56 20.91
N TYR A 473 3.77 17.60 21.59
CA TYR A 473 4.09 16.18 21.41
C TYR A 473 3.79 15.70 20.00
N ARG A 474 2.70 16.16 19.38
CA ARG A 474 2.41 15.86 17.97
C ARG A 474 3.51 16.38 17.05
N GLU A 475 3.99 17.61 17.24
CA GLU A 475 5.09 18.16 16.42
C GLU A 475 6.37 17.34 16.59
N GLN A 476 6.70 16.94 17.83
CA GLN A 476 7.84 16.06 18.09
C GLN A 476 7.67 14.69 17.43
N LEU A 477 6.49 14.08 17.53
CA LEU A 477 6.16 12.82 16.86
C LEU A 477 6.23 12.95 15.34
N MET A 478 5.75 14.04 14.76
CA MET A 478 5.83 14.29 13.32
C MET A 478 7.27 14.46 12.86
N GLN A 479 8.10 15.14 13.65
CA GLN A 479 9.52 15.25 13.38
C GLN A 479 10.22 13.89 13.46
N GLU A 480 9.93 13.09 14.49
CA GLU A 480 10.45 11.72 14.64
C GLU A 480 10.01 10.84 13.47
N ARG A 481 8.74 10.91 13.07
CA ARG A 481 8.20 10.18 11.91
C ARG A 481 8.79 10.64 10.60
N LYS A 482 9.16 11.92 10.45
CA LYS A 482 9.86 12.41 9.26
C LYS A 482 11.25 11.78 9.15
N PHE A 483 11.98 11.69 10.26
CA PHE A 483 13.26 10.96 10.30
C PHE A 483 13.05 9.47 10.02
N PHE A 484 12.09 8.83 10.68
CA PHE A 484 11.72 7.44 10.39
C PHE A 484 11.40 7.24 8.91
N VAL A 485 10.54 8.05 8.29
CA VAL A 485 10.18 7.90 6.87
C VAL A 485 11.40 8.05 5.97
N ALA A 486 12.32 8.98 6.28
CA ALA A 486 13.56 9.14 5.52
C ALA A 486 14.45 7.90 5.64
N GLU A 487 14.80 7.48 6.87
CA GLU A 487 15.63 6.30 7.13
C GLU A 487 14.98 5.01 6.59
N HIS A 488 13.68 4.85 6.78
CA HIS A 488 12.94 3.69 6.32
C HIS A 488 12.84 3.63 4.80
N ASN A 489 12.69 4.78 4.13
CA ASN A 489 12.81 4.85 2.68
C ASN A 489 14.20 4.40 2.27
N GLU A 490 15.25 5.03 2.79
CA GLU A 490 16.65 4.74 2.46
C GLU A 490 17.01 3.26 2.70
N GLN A 491 16.59 2.66 3.80
CA GLN A 491 17.02 1.32 4.20
C GLN A 491 16.21 0.18 3.54
N LEU A 492 14.93 0.40 3.20
CA LEU A 492 14.07 -0.66 2.65
C LEU A 492 13.65 -0.44 1.20
N TYR A 493 13.28 0.78 0.83
CA TYR A 493 12.73 1.07 -0.49
C TYR A 493 13.78 1.66 -1.43
N GLU A 494 14.78 2.35 -0.89
CA GLU A 494 15.84 3.07 -1.61
C GLU A 494 17.21 2.48 -1.26
N ARG A 495 17.22 1.24 -0.75
CA ARG A 495 18.45 0.48 -0.52
C ARG A 495 19.22 0.44 -1.83
N GLU A 496 20.44 0.96 -1.78
CA GLU A 496 21.35 0.93 -2.92
C GLU A 496 21.62 -0.53 -3.29
N PHE A 497 21.37 -0.85 -4.56
CA PHE A 497 21.63 -2.15 -5.12
C PHE A 497 22.96 -2.10 -5.88
N SER A 498 24.01 -2.74 -5.33
CA SER A 498 25.36 -2.74 -5.92
C SER A 498 25.62 -4.03 -6.67
N LEU A 499 25.83 -3.92 -7.98
CA LEU A 499 26.00 -5.08 -8.87
C LEU A 499 27.38 -5.76 -8.76
N CYS A 500 28.32 -5.12 -8.04
CA CYS A 500 29.73 -5.53 -7.94
C CYS A 500 30.06 -6.40 -6.71
N GLU A 501 29.14 -6.57 -5.76
CA GLU A 501 29.44 -7.18 -4.44
C GLU A 501 28.82 -8.59 -4.23
N HIS A 502 28.14 -9.15 -5.22
CA HIS A 502 27.41 -10.43 -5.13
C HIS A 502 28.12 -11.60 -5.81
#